data_AF-A0A8T4N2Q3-F1
#
_entry.id   AF-A0A8T4N2Q3-F1
#
_cell.length_a   1.000
_cell.length_b   1.000
_cell.length_c   1.000
_cell.angle_alpha   90.00
_cell.angle_beta   90.00
_cell.angle_gamma   90.00
#
_symmetry.space_group_name_H-M   'P 1'
#
loop_
_entity.id
_entity.type
_entity.pdbx_description
1 polymer ?
#
loop_
_entity_poly.entity_id
_entity_poly.type
_entity_poly.pdbx_seq_one_letter_code
_entity_poly.pdbx_strand_id
1 'polypeptide(L)'
;MAIKRDDNFEDDEEDSDTNQILTFPTILVGVILIILSEAFFYLLSSKTGSPFGLTQMVFALMLAIVITLFLLWIRWIMFSDKYMGLFISLVGTVAMYYALTRKYQGTYTTIFAIIGAILILGYTVIQFVQANKK
;
A
#
# COMPACT_ATOMS: atom_id res chain seq x y z
N MET A 1 24.98 43.77 40.02
CA MET A 1 23.68 43.72 39.33
C MET A 1 23.87 42.78 38.15
N ALA A 2 23.40 41.54 38.28
CA ALA A 2 23.66 40.47 37.31
C ALA A 2 22.64 40.53 36.17
N ILE A 3 23.14 40.57 34.94
CA ILE A 3 22.36 40.53 33.70
C ILE A 3 21.83 39.10 33.56
N LYS A 4 20.50 38.92 33.67
CA LYS A 4 19.85 37.66 33.27
C LYS A 4 19.92 37.58 31.75
N ARG A 5 20.59 36.54 31.23
CA ARG A 5 20.50 36.15 29.82
C ARG A 5 19.12 35.55 29.58
N ASP A 6 18.49 35.98 28.50
CA ASP A 6 17.33 35.32 27.91
C ASP A 6 17.78 33.96 27.38
N ASP A 7 17.33 32.89 28.03
CA ASP A 7 17.44 31.54 27.51
C ASP A 7 16.24 31.30 26.57
N ASN A 8 16.26 31.95 25.40
CA ASN A 8 15.50 31.49 24.24
C ASN A 8 16.26 30.28 23.68
N PHE A 9 15.94 29.09 24.19
CA PHE A 9 16.14 27.86 23.47
C PHE A 9 15.06 27.82 22.38
N GLU A 10 15.40 28.39 21.23
CA GLU A 10 14.76 28.03 19.97
C GLU A 10 15.11 26.56 19.74
N ASP A 11 14.15 25.68 20.01
CA ASP A 11 14.17 24.29 19.56
C ASP A 11 14.15 24.34 18.03
N ASP A 12 15.33 24.36 17.43
CA ASP A 12 15.55 24.11 16.01
C ASP A 12 15.14 22.65 15.71
N GLU A 13 13.84 22.40 15.59
CA GLU A 13 13.30 21.25 14.88
C GLU A 13 13.46 21.48 13.36
N GLU A 14 14.70 21.57 12.90
CA GLU A 14 15.02 21.46 11.47
C GLU A 14 15.65 20.09 11.18
N ASP A 15 15.26 19.54 10.02
CA ASP A 15 15.74 18.32 9.38
C ASP A 15 15.05 16.98 9.75
N SER A 16 13.74 16.91 9.52
CA SER A 16 13.02 15.65 9.23
C SER A 16 12.35 15.62 7.84
N ASP A 17 12.66 16.56 6.94
CA ASP A 17 11.74 16.86 5.83
C ASP A 17 12.06 16.23 4.46
N THR A 18 13.00 15.26 4.35
CA THR A 18 13.34 14.67 3.03
C THR A 18 13.24 13.13 2.92
N ASN A 19 13.03 12.38 4.01
CA ASN A 19 13.18 10.91 3.99
C ASN A 19 11.93 10.06 4.32
N GLN A 20 10.71 10.59 4.25
CA GLN A 20 9.48 9.77 4.47
C GLN A 20 8.90 9.14 3.19
N ILE A 21 9.73 8.73 2.24
CA ILE A 21 9.30 8.01 1.03
C ILE A 21 8.63 6.67 1.41
N LEU A 22 9.06 6.04 2.51
CA LEU A 22 8.49 4.78 3.04
C LEU A 22 8.01 4.95 4.48
N THR A 23 6.70 5.08 4.67
CA THR A 23 6.08 5.07 6.01
C THR A 23 5.86 3.64 6.47
N PHE A 24 5.99 3.40 7.78
CA PHE A 24 5.74 2.11 8.43
C PHE A 24 4.41 1.43 7.99
N PRO A 25 3.26 2.13 7.87
CA PRO A 25 2.02 1.52 7.38
C PRO A 25 2.12 0.96 5.96
N THR A 26 2.88 1.62 5.07
CA THR A 26 3.01 1.20 3.68
C THR A 26 3.88 -0.05 3.56
N ILE A 27 4.96 -0.12 4.33
CA ILE A 27 5.82 -1.32 4.42
C ILE A 27 5.01 -2.49 4.97
N LEU A 28 4.26 -2.27 6.05
CA LEU A 28 3.46 -3.31 6.69
C LEU A 28 2.39 -3.86 5.75
N VAL A 29 1.67 -3.00 5.03
CA VAL A 29 0.69 -3.43 4.01
C VAL A 29 1.38 -4.16 2.86
N GLY A 30 2.55 -3.69 2.41
CA GLY A 30 3.34 -4.35 1.38
C GLY A 30 3.75 -5.78 1.77
N VAL A 31 4.25 -5.99 2.99
CA VAL A 31 4.62 -7.32 3.51
C VAL A 31 3.40 -8.24 3.60
N ILE A 32 2.27 -7.74 4.10
CA ILE A 32 1.02 -8.52 4.15
C ILE A 32 0.56 -8.93 2.74
N LEU A 33 0.70 -8.04 1.76
CA LEU A 33 0.36 -8.32 0.36
C LEU A 33 1.29 -9.35 -0.29
N ILE A 34 2.57 -9.38 0.06
CA ILE A 34 3.49 -10.43 -0.39
C ILE A 34 2.99 -11.79 0.10
N ILE A 35 2.73 -11.92 1.40
CA ILE A 35 2.24 -13.17 2.01
C ILE A 35 0.91 -13.61 1.39
N LEU A 36 -0.02 -12.67 1.19
CA LEU A 36 -1.30 -12.93 0.54
C LEU A 36 -1.16 -13.37 -0.91
N SER A 37 -0.24 -12.75 -1.66
CA SER A 37 -0.02 -13.07 -3.07
C SER A 37 0.61 -14.46 -3.21
N GLU A 38 1.58 -14.81 -2.37
CA GLU A 38 2.14 -16.17 -2.35
C GLU A 38 1.09 -17.21 -1.97
N ALA A 39 0.29 -16.96 -0.93
CA ALA A 39 -0.80 -17.85 -0.53
C ALA A 39 -1.83 -18.04 -1.67
N PHE A 40 -2.16 -16.97 -2.40
CA PHE A 40 -3.04 -17.04 -3.57
C PHE A 40 -2.46 -17.92 -4.67
N PHE A 41 -1.21 -17.70 -5.07
CA PHE A 41 -0.58 -18.50 -6.12
C PHE A 41 -0.38 -19.96 -5.69
N TYR A 42 -0.08 -20.21 -4.42
CA TYR A 42 0.02 -21.57 -3.88
C TYR A 42 -1.32 -22.32 -3.98
N LEU A 43 -2.41 -21.68 -3.52
CA LEU A 43 -3.76 -22.27 -3.62
C LEU A 43 -4.18 -22.47 -5.08
N LEU A 44 -3.88 -21.51 -5.95
CA LEU A 44 -4.17 -21.60 -7.38
C LEU A 44 -3.42 -22.78 -8.03
N SER A 45 -2.14 -22.96 -7.69
CA SER A 45 -1.31 -24.06 -8.19
C SER A 45 -1.85 -25.42 -7.74
N SER A 46 -2.29 -25.52 -6.48
CA SER A 46 -2.87 -26.76 -5.94
C SER A 46 -4.14 -27.20 -6.68
N LYS A 47 -4.92 -26.25 -7.20
CA LYS A 47 -6.18 -26.50 -7.91
C LYS A 47 -6.03 -26.71 -9.41
N THR A 48 -5.03 -26.09 -10.02
CA THR A 48 -4.78 -26.18 -11.46
C THR A 48 -3.89 -27.36 -11.82
N GLY A 49 -3.26 -28.01 -10.83
CA GLY A 49 -2.30 -29.10 -11.06
C GLY A 49 -0.98 -28.64 -11.69
N SER A 50 -0.80 -27.33 -11.85
CA SER A 50 0.49 -26.75 -12.26
C SER A 50 1.49 -26.90 -11.11
N PRO A 51 2.76 -27.18 -11.39
CA PRO A 51 3.79 -27.17 -10.36
C PRO A 51 3.93 -25.76 -9.77
N PHE A 52 3.90 -25.65 -8.44
CA PHE A 52 4.28 -24.42 -7.76
C PHE A 52 5.79 -24.26 -7.86
N GLY A 53 6.24 -23.16 -8.42
CA GLY A 53 7.65 -23.00 -8.77
C GLY A 53 8.09 -21.54 -8.76
N LEU A 54 9.37 -21.36 -9.07
CA LEU A 54 10.07 -20.08 -9.05
C LEU A 54 9.31 -18.99 -9.83
N THR A 55 8.72 -19.33 -10.98
CA THR A 55 7.94 -18.40 -11.80
C THR A 55 6.75 -17.79 -11.06
N GLN A 56 6.04 -18.59 -10.23
CA GLN A 56 4.87 -18.12 -9.51
C GLN A 56 5.27 -17.27 -8.30
N MET A 57 6.36 -17.63 -7.61
CA MET A 57 6.97 -16.79 -6.57
C MET A 57 7.40 -15.42 -7.12
N VAL A 58 8.10 -15.39 -8.27
CA VAL A 58 8.51 -14.13 -8.91
C VAL A 58 7.29 -13.30 -9.32
N PHE A 59 6.23 -13.94 -9.82
CA PHE A 59 5.01 -13.24 -10.19
C PHE A 59 4.27 -12.66 -8.96
N ALA A 60 4.21 -13.42 -7.86
CA ALA A 60 3.65 -12.96 -6.58
C ALA A 60 4.43 -11.75 -6.04
N LEU A 61 5.76 -11.82 -6.08
CA LEU A 61 6.65 -10.73 -5.67
C LEU A 61 6.43 -9.49 -6.54
N MET A 62 6.44 -9.64 -7.87
CA MET A 62 6.19 -8.52 -8.79
C MET A 62 4.83 -7.88 -8.54
N LEU A 63 3.79 -8.71 -8.33
CA LEU A 63 2.45 -8.23 -8.05
C LEU A 63 2.41 -7.41 -6.77
N ALA A 64 3.03 -7.89 -5.69
CA ALA A 64 3.10 -7.16 -4.43
C ALA A 64 3.88 -5.84 -4.53
N ILE A 65 4.99 -5.83 -5.30
CA ILE A 65 5.75 -4.61 -5.58
C ILE A 65 4.89 -3.58 -6.33
N VAL A 66 4.18 -4.01 -7.38
CA VAL A 66 3.29 -3.13 -8.16
C VAL A 66 2.20 -2.53 -7.27
N ILE A 67 1.58 -3.34 -6.40
CA ILE A 67 0.57 -2.82 -5.46
C ILE A 67 1.19 -1.82 -4.50
N THR A 68 2.36 -2.12 -3.95
CA THR A 68 3.04 -1.23 -2.99
C THR A 68 3.39 0.11 -3.64
N LEU A 69 3.90 0.10 -4.87
CA LEU A 69 4.16 1.32 -5.65
C LEU A 69 2.87 2.08 -5.93
N PHE A 70 1.78 1.39 -6.26
CA PHE A 70 0.46 1.99 -6.45
C PHE A 70 -0.04 2.67 -5.17
N LEU A 71 0.13 2.06 -3.99
CA LEU A 71 -0.24 2.67 -2.70
C LEU A 71 0.60 3.90 -2.39
N LEU A 72 1.91 3.86 -2.65
CA LEU A 72 2.79 5.02 -2.51
C LEU A 72 2.36 6.17 -3.43
N TRP A 73 1.98 5.84 -4.66
CA TRP A 73 1.51 6.82 -5.62
C TRP A 73 0.17 7.45 -5.20
N ILE A 74 -0.80 6.64 -4.73
CA ILE A 74 -2.05 7.14 -4.15
C ILE A 74 -1.75 8.10 -2.99
N ARG A 75 -0.86 7.71 -2.08
CA ARG A 75 -0.48 8.54 -0.93
C ARG A 75 0.02 9.90 -1.39
N TRP A 76 0.94 9.92 -2.35
CA TRP A 76 1.50 11.17 -2.87
C TRP A 76 0.41 12.09 -3.45
N ILE A 77 -0.52 11.53 -4.24
CA ILE A 77 -1.64 12.29 -4.77
C ILE A 77 -2.57 12.76 -3.66
N MET A 78 -2.86 11.92 -2.66
CA MET A 78 -3.77 12.24 -1.57
C MET A 78 -3.27 13.38 -0.67
N PHE A 79 -1.96 13.52 -0.51
CA PHE A 79 -1.36 14.68 0.16
C PHE A 79 -1.42 15.97 -0.68
N SER A 80 -1.53 15.86 -2.01
CA SER A 80 -1.74 17.02 -2.89
C SER A 80 -3.22 17.41 -3.01
N ASP A 81 -4.10 16.42 -3.24
CA ASP A 81 -5.55 16.57 -3.32
C ASP A 81 -6.21 15.31 -2.73
N LYS A 82 -6.86 15.51 -1.58
CA LYS A 82 -7.46 14.46 -0.75
C LYS A 82 -8.54 13.69 -1.51
N TYR A 83 -9.36 14.38 -2.31
CA TYR A 83 -10.49 13.79 -3.03
C TYR A 83 -10.03 13.09 -4.31
N MET A 84 -9.07 13.67 -5.03
CA MET A 84 -8.49 13.05 -6.21
C MET A 84 -7.74 11.76 -5.84
N GLY A 85 -6.98 11.76 -4.73
CA GLY A 85 -6.31 10.57 -4.22
C GLY A 85 -7.29 9.44 -3.86
N LEU A 86 -8.41 9.78 -3.20
CA LEU A 86 -9.45 8.81 -2.85
C LEU A 86 -10.12 8.23 -4.11
N PHE A 87 -10.46 9.09 -5.08
CA PHE A 87 -11.05 8.66 -6.35
C PHE A 87 -10.12 7.71 -7.13
N ILE A 88 -8.84 8.08 -7.27
CA ILE A 88 -7.83 7.26 -7.96
C ILE A 88 -7.60 5.94 -7.22
N SER A 89 -7.63 5.95 -5.89
CA SER A 89 -7.58 4.72 -5.09
C SER A 89 -8.72 3.77 -5.43
N LEU A 90 -9.97 4.25 -5.41
CA LEU A 90 -11.14 3.44 -5.73
C LEU A 90 -11.07 2.88 -7.15
N VAL A 91 -10.88 3.76 -8.14
CA VAL A 91 -10.85 3.37 -9.55
C VAL A 91 -9.68 2.43 -9.84
N GLY A 92 -8.49 2.75 -9.33
CA GLY A 92 -7.30 1.94 -9.53
C GLY A 92 -7.42 0.57 -8.86
N THR A 93 -7.99 0.50 -7.65
CA THR A 93 -8.25 -0.78 -6.97
C THR A 93 -9.20 -1.66 -7.77
N VAL A 94 -10.32 -1.09 -8.26
CA VAL A 94 -11.28 -1.81 -9.10
C VAL A 94 -10.63 -2.28 -10.41
N ALA A 95 -9.87 -1.41 -11.07
CA ALA A 95 -9.17 -1.75 -12.31
C ALA A 95 -8.14 -2.88 -12.11
N MET A 96 -7.41 -2.87 -11.00
CA MET A 96 -6.39 -3.87 -10.71
C MET A 96 -7.02 -5.24 -10.44
N TYR A 97 -8.10 -5.31 -9.66
CA TYR A 97 -8.83 -6.55 -9.44
C TYR A 97 -9.56 -7.03 -10.69
N TYR A 98 -10.09 -6.12 -11.51
CA TYR A 98 -10.66 -6.47 -12.80
C TYR A 98 -9.62 -7.11 -13.72
N ALA A 99 -8.41 -6.54 -13.80
CA ALA A 99 -7.32 -7.11 -14.57
C ALA A 99 -6.92 -8.51 -14.08
N LEU A 100 -6.87 -8.69 -12.75
CA LEU A 100 -6.55 -9.98 -12.13
C LEU A 100 -7.63 -11.04 -12.44
N THR A 101 -8.90 -10.70 -12.24
CA THR A 101 -10.05 -11.62 -12.43
C THR A 101 -10.29 -11.96 -13.89
N ARG A 102 -9.90 -11.08 -14.82
CA ARG A 102 -9.92 -11.39 -16.26
C ARG A 102 -8.96 -12.53 -16.62
N LYS A 103 -7.81 -12.62 -15.93
CA LYS A 103 -6.79 -13.65 -16.19
C LYS A 103 -6.96 -14.90 -15.32
N TYR A 104 -7.38 -14.72 -14.06
CA TYR A 104 -7.53 -15.79 -13.09
C TYR A 104 -8.97 -15.84 -12.60
N GLN A 105 -9.79 -16.73 -13.16
CA GLN A 105 -11.17 -16.93 -12.70
C GLN A 105 -11.25 -18.04 -11.67
N GLY A 106 -12.02 -17.80 -10.60
CA GLY A 106 -12.34 -18.82 -9.60
C GLY A 106 -12.48 -18.26 -8.19
N THR A 107 -12.95 -19.12 -7.27
CA THR A 107 -13.25 -18.75 -5.87
C THR A 107 -12.05 -18.16 -5.16
N TYR A 108 -10.85 -18.69 -5.39
CA TYR A 108 -9.62 -18.19 -4.75
C TYR A 108 -9.25 -16.77 -5.21
N THR A 109 -9.46 -16.43 -6.49
CA THR A 109 -9.23 -15.06 -6.96
C THR A 109 -10.23 -14.10 -6.35
N THR A 110 -11.49 -14.51 -6.21
CA THR A 110 -12.52 -13.67 -5.57
C THR A 110 -12.21 -13.43 -4.09
N ILE A 111 -11.80 -14.47 -3.35
CA ILE A 111 -11.40 -14.32 -1.94
C ILE A 111 -10.19 -13.40 -1.81
N PHE A 112 -9.15 -13.60 -2.64
CA PHE A 112 -7.98 -12.72 -2.68
C PHE A 112 -8.36 -11.28 -3.00
N ALA A 113 -9.27 -11.08 -3.97
CA ALA A 113 -9.75 -9.76 -4.34
C ALA A 113 -10.48 -9.06 -3.20
N ILE A 114 -11.35 -9.76 -2.48
CA ILE A 114 -12.09 -9.21 -1.34
C ILE A 114 -11.12 -8.83 -0.21
N ILE A 115 -10.23 -9.75 0.20
CA ILE A 115 -9.29 -9.50 1.30
C ILE A 115 -8.36 -8.34 0.94
N GLY A 116 -7.81 -8.34 -0.27
CA GLY A 116 -6.92 -7.28 -0.71
C GLY A 116 -7.65 -5.93 -0.85
N ALA A 117 -8.90 -5.90 -1.34
CA ALA A 117 -9.68 -4.68 -1.41
C ALA A 117 -9.93 -4.09 -0.03
N ILE A 118 -10.23 -4.91 0.98
CA ILE A 118 -10.37 -4.48 2.37
C ILE A 118 -9.06 -3.85 2.88
N LEU A 119 -7.91 -4.47 2.60
CA LEU A 119 -6.61 -3.92 3.00
C LEU A 119 -6.29 -2.58 2.32
N ILE A 120 -6.52 -2.48 1.00
CA ILE A 120 -6.26 -1.26 0.23
C ILE A 120 -7.20 -0.13 0.66
N LEU A 121 -8.48 -0.42 0.87
CA LEU A 121 -9.45 0.55 1.38
C LEU A 121 -9.11 1.00 2.80
N GLY A 122 -8.75 0.06 3.69
CA GLY A 122 -8.30 0.38 5.05
C GLY A 122 -7.09 1.31 5.04
N TYR A 123 -6.09 1.02 4.22
CA TYR A 123 -4.94 1.90 4.01
C TYR A 123 -5.35 3.28 3.48
N THR A 124 -6.20 3.32 2.45
CA THR A 124 -6.69 4.56 1.84
C THR A 124 -7.39 5.45 2.86
N VAL A 125 -8.26 4.87 3.70
CA VAL A 125 -8.97 5.62 4.76
C VAL A 125 -7.99 6.20 5.77
N ILE A 126 -6.98 5.42 6.20
CA ILE A 126 -5.95 5.90 7.13
C ILE A 126 -5.18 7.07 6.51
N GLN A 127 -4.74 6.95 5.25
CA GLN A 127 -4.03 8.03 4.56
C GLN A 127 -4.91 9.26 4.37
N PHE A 128 -6.21 9.07 4.10
CA PHE A 128 -7.14 10.19 3.94
C PHE A 128 -7.32 10.97 5.24
N VAL A 129 -7.45 10.27 6.37
CA VAL A 129 -7.52 10.90 7.69
C VAL A 129 -6.22 11.63 8.02
N GLN A 130 -5.06 11.05 7.69
CA GLN A 130 -3.75 11.70 7.91
C GLN A 130 -3.59 12.96 7.04
N ALA A 131 -3.94 12.87 5.75
CA ALA A 131 -3.95 14.02 4.87
C ALA A 131 -4.92 15.08 5.38
N ASN A 132 -6.08 14.71 5.94
CA ASN A 132 -7.04 15.68 6.48
C ASN A 132 -6.55 16.46 7.70
N LYS A 133 -5.64 15.88 8.49
CA LYS A 133 -5.05 16.54 9.67
C LYS A 133 -3.92 17.52 9.31
N LYS A 134 -3.38 17.42 8.10
CA LYS A 134 -2.38 18.34 7.54
C LYS A 134 -3.08 19.40 6.70
#